data_AF-A0A6P8IRC1-F1
#
_entry.id   AF-A0A6P8IRC1-F1
#
_cell.length_a   1.000
_cell.length_b   1.000
_cell.length_c   1.000
_cell.angle_alpha   90.00
_cell.angle_beta   90.00
_cell.angle_gamma   90.00
#
_symmetry.space_group_name_H-M   'P 1'
#
loop_
_entity.id
_entity.type
_entity.pdbx_description
1 polymer ?
#
loop_
_entity_poly.entity_id
_entity_poly.type
_entity_poly.pdbx_seq_one_letter_code
_entity_poly.pdbx_strand_id
1 'polypeptide(L)'
;MPPKKKGKKSGKKKKSGKKSGRKSAASAPSAEILTELSKEYFLIQIRDLEGRLARYQKKCDELELRNEDYKSNYEQQTTDKKEIVSFLKKQLEQRADEIADLQDRLIGLQQAKDAEKDQFEVQLATLRTEMQEIKDQLTSENMVLGGKLASLEEFRIQKEDLMAKFAKMEEELEKQQKDHKEVIYNLERKAVVDKDRLKKEMVLRLNQVAAEFRKVSNKQMAETTKRTIRENVSINSQLAKMSDKTMELIQENDELRMKEKKQKLQIDMLEHTEKELARKNSSNQKIIRMLAEKSKQQEELLAEYEEQLTLSKEAESEINLLKSQVYSIKEELKNQYDKAESVETELKKVRKDREIVMQTKDELVGILSDAAGALKDSLTIEDDSGLYGKVDLVSQRNNLIKTLLDILDQSAKYGVGPNAKDFVSTKTSRTASADLAKHIRKKERATTPLVEPVIAAVNKPLAHYKLGDLGIVPRSKPRLGERQGSASPLLEPIKRMKSVGVQTISTQKAMFFADQLLSRHSGSSSAHSFSRPDYPASTMRTEVQVGQGAERPKFL
;
A
#
# COMPACT_ATOMS: atom_id res chain seq x y z
N MET A 1 49.43 24.06 22.82
CA MET A 1 50.83 23.59 22.74
C MET A 1 51.34 23.72 21.30
N PRO A 2 52.65 23.91 21.05
CA PRO A 2 53.22 24.04 19.70
C PRO A 2 53.87 22.74 19.17
N PRO A 3 54.05 22.64 17.84
CA PRO A 3 55.39 22.44 17.27
C PRO A 3 55.70 23.52 16.19
N LYS A 4 56.94 24.04 15.98
CA LYS A 4 58.27 23.43 15.74
C LYS A 4 58.37 22.70 14.37
N LYS A 5 59.40 22.85 13.52
CA LYS A 5 60.58 23.77 13.45
C LYS A 5 61.36 23.55 12.12
N LYS A 6 62.21 24.53 11.71
CA LYS A 6 63.30 24.51 10.67
C LYS A 6 62.87 24.90 9.24
N GLY A 7 63.64 25.68 8.45
CA GLY A 7 64.78 26.57 8.78
C GLY A 7 65.91 26.69 7.72
N LYS A 8 66.85 27.64 7.94
CA LYS A 8 68.06 28.02 7.13
C LYS A 8 67.76 28.94 5.91
N LYS A 9 68.66 29.81 5.39
CA LYS A 9 70.10 30.15 5.61
C LYS A 9 70.35 31.62 5.13
N SER A 10 71.47 32.34 5.33
CA SER A 10 72.15 32.79 6.58
C SER A 10 73.25 33.87 6.32
N GLY A 11 73.16 35.09 6.86
CA GLY A 11 74.29 36.08 6.90
C GLY A 11 73.88 37.56 6.72
N LYS A 12 74.64 38.57 7.17
CA LYS A 12 76.02 38.61 7.69
C LYS A 12 76.31 39.90 8.52
N LYS A 13 76.63 39.76 9.84
CA LYS A 13 77.51 40.58 10.76
C LYS A 13 77.45 42.16 10.70
N LYS A 14 77.65 42.96 11.78
CA LYS A 14 78.33 42.75 13.09
C LYS A 14 78.03 43.89 14.14
N LYS A 15 77.85 43.52 15.42
CA LYS A 15 78.33 44.15 16.70
C LYS A 15 78.30 45.68 17.01
N SER A 16 77.67 46.01 18.18
CA SER A 16 78.10 46.88 19.33
C SER A 16 78.57 48.35 19.14
N GLY A 17 78.31 49.32 20.06
CA GLY A 17 77.45 49.34 21.27
C GLY A 17 77.93 50.28 22.42
N LYS A 18 77.02 50.58 23.39
CA LYS A 18 77.27 51.03 24.80
C LYS A 18 77.73 52.49 25.14
N LYS A 19 76.73 53.36 25.39
CA LYS A 19 76.45 54.15 26.65
C LYS A 19 77.45 55.20 27.25
N SER A 20 76.93 56.42 27.45
CA SER A 20 77.09 57.40 28.60
C SER A 20 78.36 58.24 28.88
N GLY A 21 78.13 59.48 29.37
CA GLY A 21 79.08 60.44 29.97
C GLY A 21 79.62 61.48 28.98
N ARG A 22 79.56 62.83 29.15
CA ARG A 22 79.33 63.80 30.25
C ARG A 22 80.44 63.92 31.33
N LYS A 23 81.35 64.88 31.12
CA LYS A 23 82.06 65.79 32.08
C LYS A 23 83.20 66.51 31.32
N SER A 24 83.73 67.69 31.68
CA SER A 24 83.19 68.88 32.40
C SER A 24 84.26 69.99 32.48
N ALA A 25 83.82 71.25 32.63
CA ALA A 25 84.54 72.38 33.26
C ALA A 25 85.82 72.97 32.59
N ALA A 26 85.61 74.08 31.87
CA ALA A 26 86.15 75.41 32.18
C ALA A 26 85.18 76.45 31.54
N SER A 27 84.94 77.65 32.06
CA SER A 27 85.56 78.40 33.17
C SER A 27 84.49 79.17 34.01
N ALA A 28 84.88 79.66 35.19
CA ALA A 28 84.28 80.85 35.82
C ALA A 28 85.15 82.06 35.44
N PRO A 29 84.64 83.32 35.39
CA PRO A 29 84.04 84.03 36.53
C PRO A 29 82.60 84.53 36.18
N SER A 30 81.92 85.43 36.91
CA SER A 30 82.23 86.17 38.15
C SER A 30 80.95 86.37 38.96
N ALA A 31 81.06 86.48 40.29
CA ALA A 31 80.00 87.06 41.12
C ALA A 31 80.15 88.59 41.13
N GLU A 32 79.84 89.24 40.01
CA GLU A 32 79.76 90.71 39.99
C GLU A 32 78.57 91.18 40.84
N ILE A 33 78.77 92.26 41.60
CA ILE A 33 77.70 92.94 42.32
C ILE A 33 76.84 93.62 41.26
N LEU A 34 75.74 92.95 40.89
CA LEU A 34 74.80 93.42 39.88
C LEU A 34 74.28 94.82 40.22
N THR A 35 74.85 95.84 39.56
CA THR A 35 74.27 97.17 39.45
C THR A 35 72.86 97.05 38.87
N GLU A 36 71.96 97.95 39.25
CA GLU A 36 70.53 97.81 38.92
C GLU A 36 70.29 97.70 37.41
N LEU A 37 71.09 98.40 36.59
CA LEU A 37 71.11 98.30 35.13
C LEU A 37 71.42 96.87 34.60
N SER A 38 72.30 96.13 35.27
CA SER A 38 72.62 94.73 34.91
C SER A 38 71.53 93.75 35.37
N LYS A 39 70.89 94.01 36.51
CA LYS A 39 69.66 93.30 36.93
C LYS A 39 68.53 93.53 35.94
N GLU A 40 68.28 94.78 35.53
CA GLU A 40 67.32 95.14 34.48
C GLU A 40 67.64 94.41 33.17
N TYR A 41 68.89 94.40 32.72
CA TYR A 41 69.31 93.65 31.53
C TYR A 41 68.95 92.16 31.62
N PHE A 42 69.28 91.49 32.71
CA PHE A 42 68.94 90.08 32.90
C PHE A 42 67.43 89.86 33.07
N LEU A 43 66.68 90.78 33.69
CA LEU A 43 65.22 90.71 33.80
C LEU A 43 64.52 90.90 32.43
N ILE A 44 65.05 91.76 31.56
CA ILE A 44 64.60 91.92 30.18
C ILE A 44 64.92 90.65 29.36
N GLN A 45 66.11 90.08 29.55
CA GLN A 45 66.51 88.82 28.90
C GLN A 45 65.63 87.64 29.36
N ILE A 46 65.34 87.55 30.65
CA ILE A 46 64.39 86.59 31.22
C ILE A 46 63.01 86.79 30.57
N ARG A 47 62.49 88.01 30.46
CA ARG A 47 61.19 88.29 29.82
C ARG A 47 61.13 87.90 28.34
N ASP A 48 62.17 88.10 27.51
CA ASP A 48 62.12 87.56 26.14
C ASP A 48 62.23 86.04 26.11
N LEU A 49 63.05 85.43 26.98
CA LEU A 49 63.17 83.98 27.08
C LEU A 49 61.85 83.33 27.54
N GLU A 50 61.19 83.88 28.54
CA GLU A 50 59.83 83.51 29.00
C GLU A 50 58.80 83.73 27.88
N GLY A 51 58.85 84.88 27.20
CA GLY A 51 58.01 85.14 26.04
C GLY A 51 58.25 84.16 24.90
N ARG A 52 59.49 83.73 24.66
CA ARG A 52 59.86 82.68 23.69
C ARG A 52 59.32 81.33 24.15
N LEU A 53 59.48 80.98 25.42
CA LEU A 53 59.00 79.75 26.02
C LEU A 53 57.47 79.66 25.92
N ALA A 54 56.74 80.72 26.25
CA ALA A 54 55.29 80.82 26.08
C ALA A 54 54.85 80.76 24.61
N ARG A 55 55.62 81.33 23.67
CA ARG A 55 55.40 81.19 22.21
C ARG A 55 55.64 79.75 21.74
N TYR A 56 56.62 79.04 22.31
CA TYR A 56 56.87 77.63 22.01
C TYR A 56 55.82 76.71 22.64
N GLN A 57 55.40 76.94 23.90
CA GLN A 57 54.29 76.21 24.53
C GLN A 57 53.02 76.35 23.70
N LYS A 58 52.55 77.57 23.42
CA LYS A 58 51.36 77.78 22.57
C LYS A 58 51.45 77.05 21.22
N LYS A 59 52.65 76.93 20.64
CA LYS A 59 52.85 76.19 19.39
C LYS A 59 52.96 74.67 19.58
N CYS A 60 53.41 74.18 20.73
CA CYS A 60 53.26 72.78 21.12
C CYS A 60 51.78 72.44 21.33
N ASP A 61 51.05 73.23 22.12
CA ASP A 61 49.61 73.07 22.38
C ASP A 61 48.81 73.07 21.05
N GLU A 62 49.11 74.01 20.14
CA GLU A 62 48.52 74.11 18.79
C GLU A 62 48.87 72.90 17.89
N LEU A 63 50.04 72.28 18.06
CA LEU A 63 50.45 71.08 17.35
C LEU A 63 49.88 69.80 17.97
N GLU A 64 49.68 69.76 19.28
CA GLU A 64 49.04 68.64 19.99
C GLU A 64 47.55 68.59 19.64
N LEU A 65 46.84 69.71 19.70
CA LEU A 65 45.44 69.81 19.25
C LEU A 65 45.28 69.36 17.79
N ARG A 66 46.10 69.85 16.86
CA ARG A 66 46.07 69.38 15.45
C ARG A 66 46.38 67.88 15.31
N ASN A 67 47.25 67.33 16.14
CA ASN A 67 47.58 65.91 16.14
C ASN A 67 46.41 65.08 16.68
N GLU A 68 45.64 65.59 17.64
CA GLU A 68 44.38 64.99 18.10
C GLU A 68 43.28 65.08 17.05
N ASP A 69 43.11 66.23 16.38
CA ASP A 69 42.23 66.39 15.21
C ASP A 69 42.58 65.36 14.11
N TYR A 70 43.86 65.22 13.77
CA TYR A 70 44.30 64.25 12.75
C TYR A 70 44.08 62.79 13.17
N LYS A 71 44.26 62.44 14.45
CA LYS A 71 43.91 61.10 14.96
C LYS A 71 42.41 60.85 14.87
N SER A 72 41.59 61.79 15.36
CA SER A 72 40.13 61.70 15.32
C SER A 72 39.61 61.51 13.89
N ASN A 73 40.06 62.34 12.95
CA ASN A 73 39.71 62.21 11.53
C ASN A 73 40.21 60.88 10.91
N TYR A 74 41.37 60.37 11.34
CA TYR A 74 41.90 59.09 10.87
C TYR A 74 41.12 57.88 11.43
N GLU A 75 40.73 57.94 12.71
CA GLU A 75 39.90 56.94 13.37
C GLU A 75 38.50 56.92 12.75
N GLN A 76 37.89 58.08 12.51
CA GLN A 76 36.60 58.19 11.81
C GLN A 76 36.69 57.64 10.38
N GLN A 77 37.69 58.05 9.58
CA GLN A 77 37.90 57.41 8.26
C GLN A 77 38.12 55.89 8.35
N THR A 78 38.58 55.39 9.50
CA THR A 78 38.83 53.96 9.73
C THR A 78 37.58 53.22 10.23
N THR A 79 36.62 53.88 10.90
CA THR A 79 35.28 53.35 11.15
C THR A 79 34.47 53.35 9.85
N ASP A 80 34.41 54.48 9.14
CA ASP A 80 33.64 54.63 7.91
C ASP A 80 34.04 53.58 6.85
N LYS A 81 35.35 53.33 6.68
CA LYS A 81 35.85 52.28 5.77
C LYS A 81 35.47 50.87 6.23
N LYS A 82 35.44 50.59 7.54
CA LYS A 82 34.97 49.29 8.06
C LYS A 82 33.47 49.12 7.83
N GLU A 83 32.69 50.17 8.06
CA GLU A 83 31.23 50.18 7.88
C GLU A 83 30.85 50.00 6.42
N ILE A 84 31.44 50.77 5.50
CA ILE A 84 31.28 50.61 4.04
C ILE A 84 31.67 49.20 3.60
N VAL A 85 32.81 48.65 4.07
CA VAL A 85 33.22 47.27 3.75
C VAL A 85 32.26 46.23 4.35
N SER A 86 31.70 46.46 5.54
CA SER A 86 30.74 45.54 6.16
C SER A 86 29.38 45.57 5.43
N PHE A 87 28.91 46.74 5.02
CA PHE A 87 27.72 46.92 4.21
C PHE A 87 27.88 46.27 2.83
N LEU A 88 28.98 46.54 2.12
CA LEU A 88 29.24 45.95 0.81
C LEU A 88 29.41 44.43 0.88
N LYS A 89 30.02 43.89 1.95
CA LYS A 89 30.06 42.43 2.20
C LYS A 89 28.67 41.86 2.41
N LYS A 90 27.89 42.42 3.32
CA LYS A 90 26.51 41.96 3.60
C LYS A 90 25.64 42.04 2.35
N GLN A 91 25.78 43.09 1.55
CA GLN A 91 25.03 43.25 0.31
C GLN A 91 25.46 42.22 -0.76
N LEU A 92 26.75 41.89 -0.84
CA LEU A 92 27.27 40.86 -1.75
C LEU A 92 26.86 39.44 -1.30
N GLU A 93 26.86 39.18 0.01
CA GLU A 93 26.38 37.95 0.64
C GLU A 93 24.90 37.73 0.34
N GLN A 94 24.06 38.75 0.59
CA GLN A 94 22.63 38.73 0.21
C GLN A 94 22.41 38.48 -1.29
N ARG A 95 23.23 39.04 -2.19
CA ARG A 95 23.12 38.74 -3.63
C ARG A 95 23.61 37.35 -3.99
N ALA A 96 24.55 36.76 -3.23
CA ALA A 96 24.95 35.36 -3.41
C ALA A 96 23.85 34.41 -2.96
N ASP A 97 23.19 34.69 -1.84
CA ASP A 97 22.05 33.95 -1.33
C ASP A 97 20.86 34.00 -2.31
N GLU A 98 20.49 35.21 -2.80
CA GLU A 98 19.47 35.39 -3.84
C GLU A 98 19.79 34.60 -5.13
N ILE A 99 21.07 34.54 -5.53
CA ILE A 99 21.50 33.77 -6.70
C ILE A 99 21.39 32.26 -6.44
N ALA A 100 21.68 31.77 -5.23
CA ALA A 100 21.51 30.38 -4.85
C ALA A 100 20.02 29.97 -4.85
N ASP A 101 19.15 30.74 -4.18
CA ASP A 101 17.70 30.52 -4.17
C ASP A 101 17.11 30.48 -5.59
N LEU A 102 17.57 31.36 -6.48
CA LEU A 102 17.15 31.38 -7.89
C LEU A 102 17.71 30.20 -8.70
N GLN A 103 18.92 29.73 -8.41
CA GLN A 103 19.51 28.54 -9.04
C GLN A 103 18.78 27.27 -8.61
N ASP A 104 18.55 27.07 -7.31
CA ASP A 104 17.81 25.90 -6.80
C ASP A 104 16.36 25.88 -7.33
N ARG A 105 15.71 27.04 -7.40
CA ARG A 105 14.37 27.16 -8.02
C ARG A 105 14.39 26.86 -9.52
N LEU A 106 15.43 27.27 -10.25
CA LEU A 106 15.59 26.95 -11.68
C LEU A 106 15.83 25.45 -11.88
N ILE A 107 16.68 24.83 -11.05
CA ILE A 107 16.94 23.39 -11.07
C ILE A 107 15.66 22.61 -10.78
N GLY A 108 14.90 22.99 -9.74
CA GLY A 108 13.62 22.37 -9.41
C GLY A 108 12.57 22.49 -10.52
N LEU A 109 12.46 23.66 -11.16
CA LEU A 109 11.58 23.86 -12.32
C LEU A 109 12.02 23.04 -13.55
N GLN A 110 13.32 22.90 -13.78
CA GLN A 110 13.85 22.10 -14.88
C GLN A 110 13.62 20.60 -14.63
N GLN A 111 13.83 20.12 -13.40
CA GLN A 111 13.52 18.74 -12.98
C GLN A 111 12.02 18.43 -13.09
N ALA A 112 11.14 19.33 -12.64
CA ALA A 112 9.69 19.15 -12.78
C ALA A 112 9.27 19.07 -14.25
N LYS A 113 9.75 19.98 -15.09
CA LYS A 113 9.50 20.01 -16.53
C LYS A 113 10.00 18.75 -17.24
N ASP A 114 11.17 18.23 -16.86
CA ASP A 114 11.72 17.02 -17.48
C ASP A 114 10.95 15.77 -17.00
N ALA A 115 10.55 15.71 -15.73
CA ALA A 115 9.67 14.65 -15.22
C ALA A 115 8.25 14.67 -15.85
N GLU A 116 7.72 15.85 -16.19
CA GLU A 116 6.48 15.98 -16.97
C GLU A 116 6.66 15.43 -18.40
N LYS A 117 7.78 15.73 -19.09
CA LYS A 117 8.07 15.12 -20.40
C LYS A 117 8.15 13.61 -20.30
N ASP A 118 8.90 13.07 -19.34
CA ASP A 118 9.10 11.63 -19.17
C ASP A 118 7.73 10.93 -18.96
N GLN A 119 6.82 11.55 -18.21
CA GLN A 119 5.44 11.06 -18.06
C GLN A 119 4.66 11.10 -19.38
N PHE A 120 4.75 12.18 -20.16
CA PHE A 120 4.08 12.26 -21.47
C PHE A 120 4.70 11.31 -22.51
N GLU A 121 6.02 11.08 -22.50
CA GLU A 121 6.69 10.12 -23.37
C GLU A 121 6.30 8.67 -23.01
N VAL A 122 6.18 8.35 -21.72
CA VAL A 122 5.62 7.07 -21.26
C VAL A 122 4.16 6.91 -21.68
N GLN A 123 3.31 7.91 -21.49
CA GLN A 123 1.90 7.86 -21.93
C GLN A 123 1.77 7.71 -23.46
N LEU A 124 2.62 8.37 -24.24
CA LEU A 124 2.69 8.20 -25.69
C LEU A 124 3.23 6.82 -26.09
N ALA A 125 4.10 6.22 -25.29
CA ALA A 125 4.58 4.85 -25.50
C ALA A 125 3.48 3.82 -25.19
N THR A 126 2.78 3.91 -24.06
CA THR A 126 1.70 2.97 -23.70
C THR A 126 0.54 3.08 -24.68
N LEU A 127 0.10 4.29 -25.05
CA LEU A 127 -0.96 4.46 -26.04
C LEU A 127 -0.57 3.91 -27.43
N ARG A 128 0.72 3.94 -27.79
CA ARG A 128 1.22 3.30 -29.02
C ARG A 128 1.23 1.78 -28.93
N THR A 129 1.60 1.18 -27.79
CA THR A 129 1.52 -0.28 -27.61
C THR A 129 0.07 -0.74 -27.57
N GLU A 130 -0.80 -0.07 -26.82
CA GLU A 130 -2.25 -0.35 -26.76
C GLU A 130 -2.89 -0.30 -28.16
N MET A 131 -2.64 0.75 -28.96
CA MET A 131 -3.16 0.82 -30.33
C MET A 131 -2.62 -0.28 -31.25
N GLN A 132 -1.36 -0.69 -31.07
CA GLN A 132 -0.77 -1.78 -31.87
C GLN A 132 -1.31 -3.15 -31.43
N GLU A 133 -1.51 -3.39 -30.13
CA GLU A 133 -2.15 -4.59 -29.58
C GLU A 133 -3.61 -4.73 -30.04
N ILE A 134 -4.40 -3.65 -29.98
CA ILE A 134 -5.79 -3.62 -30.49
C ILE A 134 -5.82 -3.92 -31.99
N LYS A 135 -4.90 -3.33 -32.77
CA LYS A 135 -4.76 -3.57 -34.21
C LYS A 135 -4.39 -5.03 -34.51
N ASP A 136 -3.47 -5.62 -33.76
CA ASP A 136 -3.05 -7.01 -33.96
C ASP A 136 -4.13 -8.00 -33.51
N GLN A 137 -4.87 -7.70 -32.43
CA GLN A 137 -6.08 -8.43 -32.04
C GLN A 137 -7.11 -8.40 -33.17
N LEU A 138 -7.52 -7.22 -33.64
CA LEU A 138 -8.49 -7.08 -34.73
C LEU A 138 -8.02 -7.73 -36.03
N THR A 139 -6.71 -7.74 -36.31
CA THR A 139 -6.13 -8.46 -37.44
C THR A 139 -6.27 -9.97 -37.26
N SER A 140 -5.97 -10.50 -36.07
CA SER A 140 -6.14 -11.92 -35.75
C SER A 140 -7.61 -12.38 -35.82
N GLU A 141 -8.54 -11.55 -35.35
CA GLU A 141 -9.98 -11.81 -35.44
C GLU A 141 -10.45 -11.84 -36.90
N ASN A 142 -9.99 -10.91 -37.73
CA ASN A 142 -10.25 -10.93 -39.18
C ASN A 142 -9.67 -12.17 -39.86
N MET A 143 -8.47 -12.64 -39.49
CA MET A 143 -7.92 -13.90 -40.00
C MET A 143 -8.78 -15.11 -39.60
N VAL A 144 -9.25 -15.17 -38.35
CA VAL A 144 -10.14 -16.24 -37.87
C VAL A 144 -11.52 -16.19 -38.55
N LEU A 145 -12.06 -14.98 -38.80
CA LEU A 145 -13.31 -14.80 -39.54
C LEU A 145 -13.15 -15.18 -41.02
N GLY A 146 -12.02 -14.85 -41.66
CA GLY A 146 -11.68 -15.30 -43.01
C GLY A 146 -11.57 -16.82 -43.12
N GLY A 147 -10.94 -17.48 -42.14
CA GLY A 147 -10.89 -18.94 -42.05
C GLY A 147 -12.27 -19.58 -41.88
N LYS A 148 -13.12 -19.01 -41.04
CA LYS A 148 -14.54 -19.43 -40.90
C LYS A 148 -15.30 -19.26 -42.21
N LEU A 149 -15.15 -18.12 -42.89
CA LEU A 149 -15.80 -17.84 -44.17
C LEU A 149 -15.38 -18.85 -45.25
N ALA A 150 -14.08 -19.17 -45.34
CA ALA A 150 -13.58 -20.20 -46.24
C ALA A 150 -14.19 -21.58 -45.95
N SER A 151 -14.30 -21.98 -44.67
CA SER A 151 -14.95 -23.25 -44.29
C SER A 151 -16.46 -23.27 -44.57
N LEU A 152 -17.14 -22.12 -44.53
CA LEU A 152 -18.55 -22.00 -44.89
C LEU A 152 -18.75 -22.08 -46.41
N GLU A 153 -17.85 -21.51 -47.21
CA GLU A 153 -17.90 -21.64 -48.67
C GLU A 153 -17.55 -23.07 -49.12
N GLU A 154 -16.57 -23.72 -48.48
CA GLU A 154 -16.30 -25.15 -48.72
C GLU A 154 -17.53 -26.00 -48.41
N PHE A 155 -18.20 -25.77 -47.27
CA PHE A 155 -19.45 -26.45 -46.94
C PHE A 155 -20.58 -26.13 -47.94
N ARG A 156 -20.66 -24.88 -48.45
CA ARG A 156 -21.61 -24.46 -49.49
C ARG A 156 -21.41 -25.27 -50.76
N ILE A 157 -20.15 -25.36 -51.23
CA ILE A 157 -19.75 -26.14 -52.41
C ILE A 157 -20.04 -27.63 -52.19
N GLN A 158 -19.58 -28.22 -51.08
CA GLN A 158 -19.83 -29.64 -50.75
C GLN A 158 -21.33 -29.98 -50.74
N LYS A 159 -22.18 -29.07 -50.24
CA LYS A 159 -23.64 -29.21 -50.27
C LYS A 159 -24.19 -29.17 -51.70
N GLU A 160 -23.77 -28.23 -52.53
CA GLU A 160 -24.20 -28.15 -53.94
C GLU A 160 -23.79 -29.42 -54.72
N ASP A 161 -22.56 -29.86 -54.51
CA ASP A 161 -21.99 -31.07 -55.11
C ASP A 161 -22.74 -32.34 -54.69
N LEU A 162 -23.22 -32.41 -53.44
CA LEU A 162 -24.05 -33.50 -52.92
C LEU A 162 -25.48 -33.44 -53.46
N MET A 163 -26.10 -32.25 -53.52
CA MET A 163 -27.43 -32.07 -54.13
C MET A 163 -27.42 -32.44 -55.62
N ALA A 164 -26.36 -32.09 -56.36
CA ALA A 164 -26.18 -32.46 -57.76
C ALA A 164 -25.99 -33.98 -57.96
N LYS A 165 -25.40 -34.68 -56.98
CA LYS A 165 -25.31 -36.15 -56.97
C LYS A 165 -26.68 -36.79 -56.69
N PHE A 166 -27.46 -36.27 -55.74
CA PHE A 166 -28.83 -36.75 -55.49
C PHE A 166 -29.74 -36.56 -56.71
N ALA A 167 -29.76 -35.39 -57.34
CA ALA A 167 -30.58 -35.13 -58.53
C ALA A 167 -30.27 -36.11 -59.69
N LYS A 168 -28.99 -36.45 -59.91
CA LYS A 168 -28.58 -37.45 -60.89
C LYS A 168 -29.05 -38.87 -60.53
N MET A 169 -28.92 -39.26 -59.26
CA MET A 169 -29.43 -40.55 -58.79
C MET A 169 -30.95 -40.66 -58.91
N GLU A 170 -31.68 -39.57 -58.69
CA GLU A 170 -33.13 -39.48 -58.88
C GLU A 170 -33.52 -39.58 -60.36
N GLU A 171 -32.81 -38.89 -61.26
CA GLU A 171 -32.99 -39.00 -62.72
C GLU A 171 -32.69 -40.42 -63.25
N GLU A 172 -31.58 -41.03 -62.81
CA GLU A 172 -31.22 -42.41 -63.15
C GLU A 172 -32.26 -43.42 -62.63
N LEU A 173 -32.78 -43.22 -61.41
CA LEU A 173 -33.82 -44.07 -60.84
C LEU A 173 -35.16 -43.92 -61.58
N GLU A 174 -35.56 -42.69 -61.92
CA GLU A 174 -36.79 -42.44 -62.68
C GLU A 174 -36.69 -43.03 -64.09
N LYS A 175 -35.51 -42.94 -64.73
CA LYS A 175 -35.22 -43.60 -66.00
C LYS A 175 -35.30 -45.12 -65.88
N GLN A 176 -34.64 -45.73 -64.90
CA GLN A 176 -34.73 -47.19 -64.67
C GLN A 176 -36.17 -47.63 -64.43
N GLN A 177 -36.98 -46.84 -63.72
CA GLN A 177 -38.42 -47.12 -63.57
C GLN A 177 -39.20 -47.02 -64.89
N LYS A 178 -38.87 -46.09 -65.78
CA LYS A 178 -39.48 -45.98 -67.13
C LYS A 178 -39.07 -47.19 -67.97
N ASP A 179 -37.77 -47.47 -68.08
CA ASP A 179 -37.21 -48.61 -68.80
C ASP A 179 -37.83 -49.94 -68.31
N HIS A 180 -37.98 -50.13 -67.00
CA HIS A 180 -38.62 -51.32 -66.41
C HIS A 180 -40.12 -51.40 -66.71
N LYS A 181 -40.87 -50.29 -66.68
CA LYS A 181 -42.30 -50.26 -67.07
C LYS A 181 -42.45 -50.64 -68.55
N GLU A 182 -41.57 -50.15 -69.42
CA GLU A 182 -41.55 -50.53 -70.84
C GLU A 182 -41.18 -52.00 -71.05
N VAL A 183 -40.22 -52.54 -70.32
CA VAL A 183 -39.86 -53.97 -70.37
C VAL A 183 -41.04 -54.83 -69.90
N ILE A 184 -41.72 -54.46 -68.80
CA ILE A 184 -42.91 -55.17 -68.31
C ILE A 184 -44.02 -55.13 -69.37
N TYR A 185 -44.38 -53.95 -69.89
CA TYR A 185 -45.39 -53.82 -70.95
C TYR A 185 -45.06 -54.65 -72.20
N ASN A 186 -43.80 -54.66 -72.62
CA ASN A 186 -43.35 -55.48 -73.76
C ASN A 186 -43.38 -56.99 -73.46
N LEU A 187 -43.10 -57.41 -72.22
CA LEU A 187 -43.22 -58.82 -71.79
C LEU A 187 -44.67 -59.25 -71.66
N GLU A 188 -45.55 -58.42 -71.12
CA GLU A 188 -47.00 -58.66 -71.06
C GLU A 188 -47.60 -58.76 -72.46
N ARG A 189 -47.27 -57.82 -73.35
CA ARG A 189 -47.69 -57.83 -74.76
C ARG A 189 -47.23 -59.11 -75.48
N LYS A 190 -45.97 -59.52 -75.30
CA LYS A 190 -45.46 -60.81 -75.82
C LYS A 190 -46.20 -61.99 -75.21
N ALA A 191 -46.38 -62.03 -73.89
CA ALA A 191 -47.05 -63.11 -73.19
C ALA A 191 -48.53 -63.26 -73.59
N VAL A 192 -49.24 -62.17 -73.90
CA VAL A 192 -50.60 -62.21 -74.46
C VAL A 192 -50.59 -62.82 -75.86
N VAL A 193 -49.69 -62.38 -76.74
CA VAL A 193 -49.56 -62.91 -78.12
C VAL A 193 -49.16 -64.39 -78.10
N ASP A 194 -48.18 -64.78 -77.30
CA ASP A 194 -47.76 -66.18 -77.16
C ASP A 194 -48.82 -67.04 -76.45
N LYS A 195 -49.57 -66.51 -75.49
CA LYS A 195 -50.71 -67.22 -74.88
C LYS A 195 -51.81 -67.47 -75.91
N ASP A 196 -52.08 -66.53 -76.81
CA ASP A 196 -53.08 -66.72 -77.87
C ASP A 196 -52.58 -67.60 -79.03
N ARG A 197 -51.27 -67.60 -79.30
CA ARG A 197 -50.62 -68.59 -80.17
C ARG A 197 -50.71 -69.99 -79.57
N LEU A 198 -50.31 -70.15 -78.31
CA LEU A 198 -50.40 -71.41 -77.57
C LEU A 198 -51.84 -71.90 -77.39
N LYS A 199 -52.84 -71.01 -77.22
CA LYS A 199 -54.26 -71.41 -77.29
C LYS A 199 -54.61 -72.02 -78.63
N LYS A 200 -54.20 -71.42 -79.76
CA LYS A 200 -54.47 -71.94 -81.10
C LYS A 200 -53.77 -73.29 -81.33
N GLU A 201 -52.49 -73.39 -80.97
CA GLU A 201 -51.72 -74.64 -81.02
C GLU A 201 -52.31 -75.72 -80.09
N MET A 202 -52.75 -75.36 -78.89
CA MET A 202 -53.40 -76.25 -77.93
C MET A 202 -54.78 -76.70 -78.39
N VAL A 203 -55.60 -75.84 -79.02
CA VAL A 203 -56.90 -76.24 -79.60
C VAL A 203 -56.70 -77.18 -80.78
N LEU A 204 -55.72 -76.92 -81.65
CA LEU A 204 -55.34 -77.85 -82.72
C LEU A 204 -54.88 -79.19 -82.16
N ARG A 205 -53.97 -79.20 -81.18
CA ARG A 205 -53.51 -80.42 -80.52
C ARG A 205 -54.60 -81.10 -79.69
N LEU A 206 -55.54 -80.39 -79.06
CA LEU A 206 -56.66 -81.01 -78.34
C LEU A 206 -57.66 -81.63 -79.31
N ASN A 207 -57.90 -81.05 -80.48
CA ASN A 207 -58.71 -81.68 -81.51
C ASN A 207 -58.04 -82.97 -82.04
N GLN A 208 -56.73 -82.95 -82.26
CA GLN A 208 -55.95 -84.12 -82.67
C GLN A 208 -55.86 -85.19 -81.57
N VAL A 209 -55.53 -84.80 -80.34
CA VAL A 209 -55.47 -85.68 -79.16
C VAL A 209 -56.86 -86.18 -78.77
N ALA A 210 -57.95 -85.45 -79.01
CA ALA A 210 -59.31 -85.98 -78.81
C ALA A 210 -59.68 -87.01 -79.90
N ALA A 211 -59.20 -86.85 -81.14
CA ALA A 211 -59.33 -87.88 -82.17
C ALA A 211 -58.50 -89.13 -81.83
N GLU A 212 -57.33 -88.98 -81.19
CA GLU A 212 -56.52 -90.10 -80.71
C GLU A 212 -57.04 -90.71 -79.40
N PHE A 213 -57.55 -89.94 -78.44
CA PHE A 213 -58.20 -90.45 -77.23
C PHE A 213 -59.45 -91.26 -77.58
N ARG A 214 -60.23 -90.84 -78.59
CA ARG A 214 -61.34 -91.65 -79.13
C ARG A 214 -60.88 -92.98 -79.74
N LYS A 215 -59.62 -93.09 -80.20
CA LYS A 215 -59.01 -94.36 -80.65
C LYS A 215 -58.38 -95.18 -79.51
N VAL A 216 -57.76 -94.52 -78.54
CA VAL A 216 -56.90 -95.16 -77.50
C VAL A 216 -57.67 -95.46 -76.21
N SER A 217 -58.61 -94.59 -75.80
CA SER A 217 -59.45 -94.81 -74.60
C SER A 217 -60.36 -96.04 -74.73
N ASN A 218 -60.67 -96.46 -75.96
CA ASN A 218 -61.36 -97.72 -76.24
C ASN A 218 -60.46 -98.96 -76.11
N LYS A 219 -59.17 -98.82 -75.76
CA LYS A 219 -58.18 -99.90 -75.91
C LYS A 219 -57.38 -100.29 -74.67
N GLN A 220 -57.12 -99.39 -73.70
CA GLN A 220 -56.51 -99.77 -72.41
C GLN A 220 -56.72 -98.74 -71.28
N MET A 221 -57.13 -99.24 -70.11
CA MET A 221 -57.11 -98.54 -68.82
C MET A 221 -56.46 -99.46 -67.78
N ALA A 222 -55.12 -99.44 -67.70
CA ALA A 222 -54.35 -100.26 -66.76
C ALA A 222 -54.17 -99.54 -65.41
N GLU A 223 -54.28 -100.28 -64.29
CA GLU A 223 -54.28 -99.67 -62.96
C GLU A 223 -52.92 -99.15 -62.48
N THR A 224 -51.82 -99.68 -63.01
CA THR A 224 -50.44 -99.27 -62.65
C THR A 224 -50.26 -97.76 -62.75
N THR A 225 -50.76 -97.14 -63.82
CA THR A 225 -50.69 -95.68 -64.02
C THR A 225 -51.44 -94.90 -62.94
N LYS A 226 -52.60 -95.41 -62.46
CA LYS A 226 -53.36 -94.79 -61.36
C LYS A 226 -52.59 -94.84 -60.04
N ARG A 227 -51.79 -95.90 -59.81
CA ARG A 227 -50.93 -96.03 -58.64
C ARG A 227 -49.79 -95.02 -58.66
N THR A 228 -49.04 -94.92 -59.76
CA THR A 228 -47.94 -93.97 -59.91
C THR A 228 -48.40 -92.51 -59.75
N ILE A 229 -49.62 -92.17 -60.18
CA ILE A 229 -50.22 -90.85 -59.94
C ILE A 229 -50.44 -90.60 -58.43
N ARG A 230 -50.99 -91.57 -57.68
CA ARG A 230 -51.18 -91.44 -56.22
C ARG A 230 -49.86 -91.27 -55.47
N GLU A 231 -48.84 -92.03 -55.86
CA GLU A 231 -47.49 -91.95 -55.26
C GLU A 231 -46.84 -90.59 -55.53
N ASN A 232 -46.94 -90.04 -56.75
CA ASN A 232 -46.49 -88.67 -57.07
C ASN A 232 -47.27 -87.59 -56.29
N VAL A 233 -48.59 -87.72 -56.14
CA VAL A 233 -49.40 -86.78 -55.33
C VAL A 233 -48.97 -86.80 -53.86
N SER A 234 -48.63 -87.98 -53.32
CA SER A 234 -48.10 -88.10 -51.95
C SER A 234 -46.74 -87.43 -51.79
N ILE A 235 -45.81 -87.67 -52.72
CA ILE A 235 -44.47 -87.04 -52.72
C ILE A 235 -44.58 -85.52 -52.85
N ASN A 236 -45.41 -85.01 -53.77
CA ASN A 236 -45.62 -83.56 -53.94
C ASN A 236 -46.24 -82.92 -52.68
N SER A 237 -47.12 -83.63 -51.96
CA SER A 237 -47.65 -83.16 -50.66
C SER A 237 -46.59 -83.10 -49.56
N GLN A 238 -45.58 -83.97 -49.59
CA GLN A 238 -44.44 -83.91 -48.66
C GLN A 238 -43.47 -82.78 -49.05
N LEU A 239 -43.18 -82.61 -50.35
CA LEU A 239 -42.34 -81.52 -50.85
C LEU A 239 -42.93 -80.13 -50.53
N ALA A 240 -44.26 -79.97 -50.66
CA ALA A 240 -44.95 -78.75 -50.25
C ALA A 240 -44.67 -78.42 -48.76
N LYS A 241 -44.92 -79.37 -47.85
CA LYS A 241 -44.67 -79.19 -46.41
C LYS A 241 -43.21 -78.87 -46.07
N MET A 242 -42.25 -79.45 -46.79
CA MET A 242 -40.83 -79.12 -46.64
C MET A 242 -40.50 -77.71 -47.16
N SER A 243 -41.16 -77.26 -48.23
CA SER A 243 -41.06 -75.89 -48.74
C SER A 243 -41.66 -74.89 -47.76
N ASP A 244 -42.85 -75.17 -47.21
CA ASP A 244 -43.51 -74.35 -46.18
C ASP A 244 -42.61 -74.17 -44.96
N LYS A 245 -42.09 -75.28 -44.40
CA LYS A 245 -41.17 -75.26 -43.25
C LYS A 245 -39.84 -74.55 -43.55
N THR A 246 -39.36 -74.60 -44.80
CA THR A 246 -38.19 -73.85 -45.24
C THR A 246 -38.48 -72.34 -45.28
N MET A 247 -39.67 -71.94 -45.74
CA MET A 247 -40.08 -70.54 -45.78
C MET A 247 -40.33 -69.96 -44.39
N GLU A 248 -40.88 -70.72 -43.45
CA GLU A 248 -40.96 -70.35 -42.02
C GLU A 248 -39.55 -70.06 -41.44
N LEU A 249 -38.57 -70.93 -41.72
CA LEU A 249 -37.19 -70.75 -41.23
C LEU A 249 -36.47 -69.54 -41.85
N ILE A 250 -36.79 -69.19 -43.10
CA ILE A 250 -36.30 -67.96 -43.74
C ILE A 250 -36.90 -66.73 -43.05
N GLN A 251 -38.21 -66.71 -42.79
CA GLN A 251 -38.90 -65.63 -42.08
C GLN A 251 -38.34 -65.45 -40.65
N GLU A 252 -38.12 -66.54 -39.92
CA GLU A 252 -37.48 -66.50 -38.59
C GLU A 252 -36.05 -65.95 -38.67
N ASN A 253 -35.26 -66.32 -39.68
CA ASN A 253 -33.91 -65.81 -39.85
C ASN A 253 -33.87 -64.30 -40.14
N ASP A 254 -34.76 -63.80 -41.00
CA ASP A 254 -34.85 -62.37 -41.30
C ASP A 254 -35.43 -61.57 -40.13
N GLU A 255 -36.37 -62.12 -39.35
CA GLU A 255 -36.77 -61.53 -38.06
C GLU A 255 -35.60 -61.42 -37.09
N LEU A 256 -34.79 -62.48 -36.94
CA LEU A 256 -33.60 -62.48 -36.08
C LEU A 256 -32.56 -61.46 -36.55
N ARG A 257 -32.31 -61.35 -37.86
CA ARG A 257 -31.44 -60.30 -38.44
C ARG A 257 -31.96 -58.90 -38.20
N MET A 258 -33.27 -58.69 -38.23
CA MET A 258 -33.88 -57.38 -37.92
C MET A 258 -33.79 -57.04 -36.42
N LYS A 259 -33.95 -58.04 -35.54
CA LYS A 259 -33.72 -57.91 -34.09
C LYS A 259 -32.25 -57.59 -33.79
N GLU A 260 -31.31 -58.29 -34.43
CA GLU A 260 -29.86 -58.07 -34.34
C GLU A 260 -29.46 -56.65 -34.78
N LYS A 261 -29.92 -56.21 -35.96
CA LYS A 261 -29.67 -54.83 -36.45
C LYS A 261 -30.19 -53.77 -35.47
N LYS A 262 -31.38 -53.97 -34.90
CA LYS A 262 -31.96 -53.06 -33.90
C LYS A 262 -31.15 -53.05 -32.60
N GLN A 263 -30.67 -54.20 -32.14
CA GLN A 263 -29.81 -54.31 -30.96
C GLN A 263 -28.44 -53.63 -31.18
N LYS A 264 -27.81 -53.82 -32.34
CA LYS A 264 -26.56 -53.14 -32.72
C LYS A 264 -26.72 -51.62 -32.68
N LEU A 265 -27.74 -51.07 -33.35
CA LEU A 265 -28.03 -49.63 -33.32
C LEU A 265 -28.34 -49.11 -31.90
N GLN A 266 -28.97 -49.92 -31.05
CA GLN A 266 -29.18 -49.56 -29.64
C GLN A 266 -27.86 -49.53 -28.84
N ILE A 267 -26.94 -50.46 -29.09
CA ILE A 267 -25.59 -50.47 -28.50
C ILE A 267 -24.80 -49.24 -28.96
N ASP A 268 -24.79 -48.93 -30.26
CA ASP A 268 -24.10 -47.76 -30.82
C ASP A 268 -24.57 -46.44 -30.17
N MET A 269 -25.87 -46.28 -29.96
CA MET A 269 -26.45 -45.13 -29.25
C MET A 269 -26.05 -45.09 -27.76
N LEU A 270 -26.04 -46.25 -27.08
CA LEU A 270 -25.64 -46.32 -25.68
C LEU A 270 -24.15 -46.00 -25.51
N GLU A 271 -23.28 -46.56 -26.35
CA GLU A 271 -21.85 -46.21 -26.38
C GLU A 271 -21.63 -44.71 -26.66
N HIS A 272 -22.42 -44.09 -27.55
CA HIS A 272 -22.33 -42.65 -27.79
C HIS A 272 -22.70 -41.84 -26.54
N THR A 273 -23.79 -42.19 -25.86
CA THR A 273 -24.21 -41.50 -24.62
C THR A 273 -23.23 -41.73 -23.46
N GLU A 274 -22.63 -42.91 -23.34
CA GLU A 274 -21.56 -43.19 -22.38
C GLU A 274 -20.31 -42.34 -22.67
N LYS A 275 -19.86 -42.28 -23.93
CA LYS A 275 -18.71 -41.46 -24.34
C LYS A 275 -18.95 -39.97 -24.10
N GLU A 276 -20.18 -39.48 -24.27
CA GLU A 276 -20.55 -38.13 -23.84
C GLU A 276 -20.56 -37.95 -22.33
N LEU A 277 -21.13 -38.88 -21.57
CA LEU A 277 -21.19 -38.84 -20.11
C LEU A 277 -19.79 -38.87 -19.50
N ALA A 278 -18.88 -39.70 -20.02
CA ALA A 278 -17.48 -39.74 -19.63
C ALA A 278 -16.77 -38.41 -19.91
N ARG A 279 -17.00 -37.79 -21.09
CA ARG A 279 -16.48 -36.45 -21.42
C ARG A 279 -17.00 -35.39 -20.44
N LYS A 280 -18.32 -35.33 -20.24
CA LYS A 280 -19.02 -34.38 -19.34
C LYS A 280 -18.58 -34.56 -17.88
N ASN A 281 -18.41 -35.79 -17.41
CA ASN A 281 -17.86 -36.11 -16.10
C ASN A 281 -16.39 -35.63 -15.99
N SER A 282 -15.55 -35.89 -17.00
CA SER A 282 -14.16 -35.44 -17.01
C SER A 282 -14.01 -33.91 -16.96
N SER A 283 -14.88 -33.15 -17.63
CA SER A 283 -14.91 -31.69 -17.53
C SER A 283 -15.43 -31.23 -16.17
N ASN A 284 -16.48 -31.84 -15.63
CA ASN A 284 -17.00 -31.52 -14.31
C ASN A 284 -15.96 -31.80 -13.21
N GLN A 285 -15.20 -32.90 -13.30
CA GLN A 285 -14.13 -33.24 -12.37
C GLN A 285 -12.90 -32.33 -12.51
N LYS A 286 -12.70 -31.65 -13.66
CA LYS A 286 -11.73 -30.55 -13.78
C LYS A 286 -12.26 -29.27 -13.12
N ILE A 287 -13.52 -28.93 -13.35
CA ILE A 287 -14.19 -27.76 -12.73
C ILE A 287 -14.21 -27.89 -11.20
N ILE A 288 -14.57 -29.06 -10.66
CA ILE A 288 -14.56 -29.35 -9.22
C ILE A 288 -13.14 -29.18 -8.64
N ARG A 289 -12.09 -29.65 -9.34
CA ARG A 289 -10.70 -29.43 -8.90
C ARG A 289 -10.31 -27.96 -8.88
N MET A 290 -10.62 -27.20 -9.94
CA MET A 290 -10.37 -25.75 -9.96
C MET A 290 -11.18 -24.98 -8.92
N LEU A 291 -12.38 -25.44 -8.56
CA LEU A 291 -13.20 -24.85 -7.49
C LEU A 291 -12.64 -25.16 -6.10
N ALA A 292 -12.21 -26.40 -5.85
CA ALA A 292 -11.57 -26.80 -4.59
C ALA A 292 -10.23 -26.07 -4.39
N GLU A 293 -9.42 -25.95 -5.44
CA GLU A 293 -8.17 -25.18 -5.43
C GLU A 293 -8.42 -23.69 -5.15
N LYS A 294 -9.47 -23.10 -5.73
CA LYS A 294 -9.87 -21.72 -5.42
C LYS A 294 -10.47 -21.54 -4.02
N SER A 295 -11.19 -22.53 -3.49
CA SER A 295 -11.66 -22.53 -2.10
C SER A 295 -10.46 -22.48 -1.15
N LYS A 296 -9.49 -23.38 -1.35
CA LYS A 296 -8.25 -23.42 -0.58
C LYS A 296 -7.45 -22.11 -0.66
N GLN A 297 -7.31 -21.51 -1.85
CA GLN A 297 -6.68 -20.19 -2.01
C GLN A 297 -7.44 -19.07 -1.27
N GLN A 298 -8.76 -19.14 -1.17
CA GLN A 298 -9.58 -18.19 -0.41
C GLN A 298 -9.50 -18.43 1.10
N GLU A 299 -9.41 -19.69 1.54
CA GLU A 299 -9.18 -20.07 2.94
C GLU A 299 -7.79 -19.62 3.42
N GLU A 300 -6.75 -19.79 2.59
CA GLU A 300 -5.38 -19.30 2.86
C GLU A 300 -5.34 -17.77 2.95
N LEU A 301 -5.94 -17.06 1.99
CA LEU A 301 -6.03 -15.60 2.03
C LEU A 301 -6.84 -15.06 3.22
N LEU A 302 -7.89 -15.78 3.65
CA LEU A 302 -8.64 -15.41 4.86
C LEU A 302 -7.79 -15.59 6.13
N ALA A 303 -7.00 -16.65 6.23
CA ALA A 303 -6.08 -16.84 7.34
C ALA A 303 -5.00 -15.73 7.40
N GLU A 304 -4.44 -15.33 6.25
CA GLU A 304 -3.52 -14.18 6.16
C GLU A 304 -4.17 -12.87 6.64
N TYR A 305 -5.45 -12.63 6.28
CA TYR A 305 -6.20 -11.46 6.77
C TYR A 305 -6.52 -11.54 8.26
N GLU A 306 -6.82 -12.72 8.82
CA GLU A 306 -7.02 -12.90 10.26
C GLU A 306 -5.73 -12.66 11.05
N GLU A 307 -4.58 -13.13 10.56
CA GLU A 307 -3.26 -12.85 11.14
C GLU A 307 -2.96 -11.34 11.12
N GLN A 308 -3.08 -10.68 9.96
CA GLN A 308 -2.91 -9.22 9.84
C GLN A 308 -3.84 -8.45 10.79
N LEU A 309 -5.07 -8.91 10.97
CA LEU A 309 -6.06 -8.28 11.85
C LEU A 309 -5.72 -8.50 13.34
N THR A 310 -5.09 -9.62 13.72
CA THR A 310 -4.52 -9.79 15.06
C THR A 310 -3.32 -8.86 15.30
N LEU A 311 -2.37 -8.78 14.38
CA LEU A 311 -1.21 -7.89 14.47
C LEU A 311 -1.63 -6.41 14.54
N SER A 312 -2.66 -6.01 13.79
CA SER A 312 -3.23 -4.65 13.86
C SER A 312 -3.84 -4.35 15.24
N LYS A 313 -4.54 -5.30 15.85
CA LYS A 313 -5.09 -5.15 17.21
C LYS A 313 -3.98 -5.05 18.27
N GLU A 314 -2.92 -5.83 18.13
CA GLU A 314 -1.75 -5.76 19.02
C GLU A 314 -1.08 -4.39 18.93
N ALA A 315 -0.82 -3.90 17.71
CA ALA A 315 -0.29 -2.56 17.48
C ALA A 315 -1.22 -1.44 18.00
N GLU A 316 -2.54 -1.55 17.82
CA GLU A 316 -3.50 -0.63 18.42
C GLU A 316 -3.45 -0.64 19.95
N SER A 317 -3.27 -1.81 20.57
CA SER A 317 -3.14 -1.93 22.02
C SER A 317 -1.85 -1.27 22.55
N GLU A 318 -0.72 -1.44 21.84
CA GLU A 318 0.55 -0.77 22.15
C GLU A 318 0.43 0.75 21.98
N ILE A 319 -0.15 1.22 20.87
CA ILE A 319 -0.42 2.64 20.63
C ILE A 319 -1.28 3.25 21.76
N ASN A 320 -2.28 2.52 22.26
CA ASN A 320 -3.13 2.99 23.35
C ASN A 320 -2.42 2.96 24.71
N LEU A 321 -1.54 1.99 24.97
CA LEU A 321 -0.65 1.98 26.14
C LEU A 321 0.33 3.17 26.11
N LEU A 322 0.97 3.43 24.97
CA LEU A 322 1.88 4.57 24.78
C LEU A 322 1.15 5.92 24.93
N LYS A 323 -0.07 6.07 24.42
CA LYS A 323 -0.92 7.25 24.67
C LYS A 323 -1.18 7.46 26.17
N SER A 324 -1.46 6.39 26.91
CA SER A 324 -1.69 6.44 28.36
C SER A 324 -0.43 6.86 29.12
N GLN A 325 0.73 6.30 28.78
CA GLN A 325 2.04 6.71 29.34
C GLN A 325 2.34 8.18 29.04
N VAL A 326 2.13 8.64 27.80
CA VAL A 326 2.30 10.05 27.41
C VAL A 326 1.33 10.98 28.16
N TYR A 327 0.12 10.51 28.52
CA TYR A 327 -0.79 11.27 29.38
C TYR A 327 -0.25 11.39 30.82
N SER A 328 0.16 10.28 31.44
CA SER A 328 0.78 10.27 32.78
C SER A 328 1.99 11.22 32.85
N ILE A 329 2.91 11.11 31.89
CA ILE A 329 4.12 11.95 31.84
C ILE A 329 3.76 13.43 31.66
N LYS A 330 2.71 13.78 30.90
CA LYS A 330 2.23 15.16 30.78
C LYS A 330 1.60 15.68 32.07
N GLU A 331 0.82 14.86 32.77
CA GLU A 331 0.23 15.20 34.06
C GLU A 331 1.30 15.34 35.15
N GLU A 332 2.29 14.44 35.19
CA GLU A 332 3.47 14.53 36.06
C GLU A 332 4.28 15.80 35.76
N LEU A 333 4.55 16.11 34.49
CA LEU A 333 5.29 17.31 34.08
C LEU A 333 4.54 18.58 34.50
N LYS A 334 3.21 18.64 34.32
CA LYS A 334 2.39 19.75 34.82
C LYS A 334 2.47 19.85 36.34
N ASN A 335 2.30 18.74 37.05
CA ASN A 335 2.41 18.70 38.51
C ASN A 335 3.81 19.07 39.03
N GLN A 336 4.87 19.00 38.22
CA GLN A 336 6.19 19.55 38.56
C GLN A 336 6.30 21.04 38.22
N TYR A 337 5.68 21.49 37.13
CA TYR A 337 5.61 22.91 36.76
C TYR A 337 4.86 23.74 37.82
N ASP A 338 3.67 23.29 38.22
CA ASP A 338 2.83 23.93 39.24
C ASP A 338 3.58 24.02 40.61
N LYS A 339 4.40 23.02 40.95
CA LYS A 339 5.30 23.03 42.12
C LYS A 339 6.46 24.00 41.96
N ALA A 340 7.09 24.05 40.78
CA ALA A 340 8.20 24.95 40.50
C ALA A 340 7.76 26.41 40.58
N GLU A 341 6.59 26.75 40.02
CA GLU A 341 5.99 28.08 40.15
C GLU A 341 5.70 28.40 41.63
N SER A 342 5.09 27.49 42.38
CA SER A 342 4.83 27.66 43.81
C SER A 342 6.12 28.00 44.58
N VAL A 343 7.18 27.20 44.42
CA VAL A 343 8.51 27.43 45.03
C VAL A 343 9.13 28.75 44.55
N GLU A 344 8.94 29.16 43.29
CA GLU A 344 9.40 30.46 42.82
C GLU A 344 8.65 31.61 43.49
N THR A 345 7.34 31.49 43.76
CA THR A 345 6.60 32.50 44.54
C THR A 345 7.05 32.56 46.00
N GLU A 346 7.40 31.43 46.62
CA GLU A 346 7.97 31.40 47.97
C GLU A 346 9.37 32.03 48.00
N LEU A 347 10.24 31.72 47.02
CA LEU A 347 11.53 32.38 46.86
C LEU A 347 11.38 33.89 46.62
N LYS A 348 10.37 34.34 45.87
CA LYS A 348 10.05 35.78 45.68
C LYS A 348 9.61 36.44 46.99
N LYS A 349 8.82 35.78 47.83
CA LYS A 349 8.45 36.27 49.18
C LYS A 349 9.68 36.36 50.09
N VAL A 350 10.41 35.26 50.29
CA VAL A 350 11.61 35.19 51.15
C VAL A 350 12.69 36.18 50.72
N ARG A 351 12.82 36.48 49.41
CA ARG A 351 13.70 37.56 48.92
C ARG A 351 13.26 38.94 49.38
N LYS A 352 11.97 39.28 49.28
CA LYS A 352 11.41 40.55 49.79
C LYS A 352 11.52 40.66 51.30
N ASP A 353 11.19 39.59 52.03
CA ASP A 353 11.27 39.55 53.48
C ASP A 353 12.73 39.78 53.94
N ARG A 354 13.70 39.15 53.26
CA ARG A 354 15.13 39.39 53.46
C ARG A 354 15.55 40.83 53.10
N GLU A 355 15.00 41.42 52.05
CA GLU A 355 15.29 42.79 51.63
C GLU A 355 14.82 43.80 52.68
N ILE A 356 13.61 43.64 53.21
CA ILE A 356 13.06 44.45 54.31
C ILE A 356 13.89 44.28 55.59
N VAL A 357 14.30 43.04 55.92
CA VAL A 357 15.18 42.77 57.07
C VAL A 357 16.59 43.35 56.88
N MET A 358 17.09 43.45 55.64
CA MET A 358 18.35 44.13 55.34
C MET A 358 18.22 45.66 55.47
N GLN A 359 17.16 46.26 54.91
CA GLN A 359 16.88 47.69 55.02
C GLN A 359 16.75 48.11 56.49
N THR A 360 15.88 47.46 57.26
CA THR A 360 15.69 47.75 58.70
C THR A 360 16.95 47.50 59.54
N LYS A 361 17.77 46.51 59.18
CA LYS A 361 19.11 46.31 59.79
C LYS A 361 20.02 47.50 59.48
N ASP A 362 20.10 47.94 58.24
CA ASP A 362 21.03 48.99 57.81
C ASP A 362 20.59 50.37 58.35
N GLU A 363 19.28 50.61 58.46
CA GLU A 363 18.68 51.74 59.19
C GLU A 363 19.03 51.71 60.68
N LEU A 364 18.91 50.56 61.35
CA LEU A 364 19.33 50.38 62.75
C LEU A 364 20.84 50.56 62.96
N VAL A 365 21.67 50.17 61.99
CA VAL A 365 23.13 50.45 62.01
C VAL A 365 23.40 51.95 61.84
N GLY A 366 22.61 52.65 61.02
CA GLY A 366 22.63 54.12 60.93
C GLY A 366 22.35 54.76 62.30
N ILE A 367 21.20 54.44 62.91
CA ILE A 367 20.80 54.96 64.23
C ILE A 367 21.86 54.65 65.30
N LEU A 368 22.49 53.47 65.27
CA LEU A 368 23.55 53.10 66.21
C LEU A 368 24.86 53.86 65.94
N SER A 369 25.16 54.19 64.68
CA SER A 369 26.27 55.06 64.30
C SER A 369 26.03 56.50 64.76
N ASP A 370 24.80 57.02 64.60
CA ASP A 370 24.42 58.37 65.04
C ASP A 370 24.41 58.48 66.57
N ALA A 371 23.97 57.42 67.28
CA ALA A 371 24.11 57.30 68.73
C ALA A 371 25.56 57.30 69.18
N ALA A 372 26.44 56.56 68.49
CA ALA A 372 27.88 56.55 68.77
C ALA A 372 28.53 57.92 68.47
N GLY A 373 28.06 58.62 67.44
CA GLY A 373 28.43 60.00 67.13
C GLY A 373 28.05 60.96 68.26
N ALA A 374 26.76 61.02 68.63
CA ALA A 374 26.28 61.87 69.72
C ALA A 374 26.98 61.60 71.07
N LEU A 375 27.27 60.32 71.38
CA LEU A 375 28.06 59.96 72.56
C LEU A 375 29.52 60.42 72.46
N LYS A 376 30.17 60.28 71.31
CA LYS A 376 31.53 60.79 71.08
C LYS A 376 31.57 62.32 71.23
N ASP A 377 30.63 63.03 70.62
CA ASP A 377 30.55 64.49 70.67
C ASP A 377 30.26 64.98 72.10
N SER A 378 29.55 64.20 72.92
CA SER A 378 29.36 64.45 74.36
C SER A 378 30.61 64.25 75.23
N LEU A 379 31.60 63.51 74.73
CA LEU A 379 32.88 63.26 75.41
C LEU A 379 33.97 64.25 74.97
N THR A 380 33.75 65.02 73.90
CA THR A 380 34.65 66.09 73.43
C THR A 380 34.23 67.47 73.94
N ILE A 381 33.88 67.57 75.22
CA ILE A 381 33.69 68.85 75.91
C ILE A 381 35.07 69.38 76.30
N GLU A 382 35.48 70.50 75.72
CA GLU A 382 36.68 71.22 76.15
C GLU A 382 36.37 72.02 77.43
N ASP A 383 37.07 71.73 78.52
CA ASP A 383 36.96 72.45 79.81
C ASP A 383 37.59 73.85 79.72
N ASP A 384 36.88 74.84 79.17
CA ASP A 384 37.20 76.25 79.37
C ASP A 384 36.31 76.85 80.49
N SER A 385 36.92 77.04 81.66
CA SER A 385 36.24 77.40 82.91
C SER A 385 35.88 78.90 83.00
N GLY A 386 35.23 79.45 81.98
CA GLY A 386 34.75 80.82 81.91
C GLY A 386 33.38 81.04 82.55
N LEU A 387 33.16 82.20 83.20
CA LEU A 387 31.91 82.51 83.91
C LEU A 387 30.67 82.56 82.99
N TYR A 388 30.86 82.79 81.69
CA TYR A 388 29.80 82.75 80.66
C TYR A 388 29.53 81.34 80.08
N GLY A 389 30.51 80.42 80.16
CA GLY A 389 30.44 79.10 79.53
C GLY A 389 29.28 78.22 80.03
N LYS A 390 28.70 78.53 81.19
CA LYS A 390 27.50 77.85 81.70
C LYS A 390 26.29 77.94 80.76
N VAL A 391 26.15 78.99 79.96
CA VAL A 391 25.01 79.12 79.03
C VAL A 391 25.22 78.26 77.78
N ASP A 392 26.45 78.21 77.26
CA ASP A 392 26.78 77.37 76.11
C ASP A 392 26.84 75.89 76.48
N LEU A 393 27.41 75.52 77.64
CA LEU A 393 27.36 74.14 78.15
C LEU A 393 25.91 73.67 78.40
N VAL A 394 25.02 74.53 78.86
CA VAL A 394 23.57 74.22 78.97
C VAL A 394 22.92 74.09 77.59
N SER A 395 23.32 74.90 76.61
CA SER A 395 22.78 74.85 75.25
C SER A 395 23.26 73.60 74.48
N GLN A 396 24.55 73.26 74.58
CA GLN A 396 25.14 72.03 74.09
C GLN A 396 24.48 70.81 74.74
N ARG A 397 24.35 70.80 76.08
CA ARG A 397 23.64 69.75 76.82
C ARG A 397 22.18 69.61 76.39
N ASN A 398 21.46 70.72 76.18
CA ASN A 398 20.07 70.68 75.72
C ASN A 398 19.94 70.19 74.27
N ASN A 399 20.90 70.50 73.40
CA ASN A 399 20.96 69.98 72.04
C ASN A 399 21.31 68.48 72.04
N LEU A 400 22.28 68.04 72.85
CA LEU A 400 22.62 66.62 73.06
C LEU A 400 21.43 65.83 73.63
N ILE A 401 20.70 66.39 74.60
CA ILE A 401 19.49 65.75 75.14
C ILE A 401 18.42 65.63 74.05
N LYS A 402 18.26 66.63 73.17
CA LYS A 402 17.35 66.53 72.02
C LYS A 402 17.79 65.48 71.00
N THR A 403 19.05 65.46 70.58
CA THR A 403 19.52 64.47 69.60
C THR A 403 19.44 63.05 70.16
N LEU A 404 19.79 62.83 71.43
CA LEU A 404 19.59 61.53 72.10
C LEU A 404 18.09 61.17 72.22
N LEU A 405 17.20 62.12 72.45
CA LEU A 405 15.75 61.90 72.47
C LEU A 405 15.22 61.52 71.08
N ASP A 406 15.63 62.23 70.03
CA ASP A 406 15.27 61.96 68.64
C ASP A 406 15.83 60.61 68.17
N ILE A 407 17.02 60.21 68.62
CA ILE A 407 17.64 58.90 68.37
C ILE A 407 16.86 57.78 69.09
N LEU A 408 16.43 57.98 70.34
CA LEU A 408 15.58 57.02 71.08
C LEU A 408 14.19 56.89 70.45
N ASP A 409 13.55 57.99 70.08
CA ASP A 409 12.26 57.96 69.36
C ASP A 409 12.40 57.51 67.90
N GLN A 410 13.62 57.38 67.36
CA GLN A 410 13.89 56.66 66.12
C GLN A 410 14.08 55.16 66.36
N SER A 411 14.92 54.74 67.32
CA SER A 411 15.13 53.32 67.61
C SER A 411 13.86 52.61 68.10
N ALA A 412 13.03 53.30 68.89
CA ALA A 412 11.75 52.80 69.38
C ALA A 412 10.73 52.54 68.26
N LYS A 413 10.80 53.23 67.11
CA LYS A 413 9.93 52.93 65.94
C LYS A 413 10.22 51.56 65.32
N TYR A 414 11.46 51.07 65.46
CA TYR A 414 11.87 49.73 65.06
C TYR A 414 11.72 48.70 66.21
N GLY A 415 11.12 49.09 67.34
CA GLY A 415 10.97 48.24 68.52
C GLY A 415 12.26 47.99 69.30
N VAL A 416 13.29 48.84 69.11
CA VAL A 416 14.60 48.68 69.77
C VAL A 416 14.79 49.76 70.84
N GLY A 417 14.70 49.34 72.10
CA GLY A 417 14.84 50.21 73.27
C GLY A 417 13.53 50.86 73.73
N PRO A 418 13.53 51.45 74.94
CA PRO A 418 12.36 52.17 75.48
C PRO A 418 12.08 53.45 74.69
N ASN A 419 10.79 53.81 74.58
CA ASN A 419 10.35 55.06 73.97
C ASN A 419 10.65 56.25 74.91
N ALA A 420 10.78 57.48 74.36
CA ALA A 420 10.95 58.69 75.17
C ALA A 420 9.85 58.86 76.24
N LYS A 421 8.63 58.38 75.98
CA LYS A 421 7.48 58.44 76.89
C LYS A 421 7.62 57.49 78.09
N ASP A 422 8.35 56.38 77.95
CA ASP A 422 8.50 55.37 79.02
C ASP A 422 9.33 55.90 80.20
N PHE A 423 10.14 56.94 79.97
CA PHE A 423 10.89 57.65 81.01
C PHE A 423 10.05 58.68 81.79
N VAL A 424 8.80 58.97 81.37
CA VAL A 424 7.93 59.95 82.04
C VAL A 424 7.10 59.25 83.12
N SER A 425 7.49 59.41 84.39
CA SER A 425 6.87 58.73 85.54
C SER A 425 5.49 59.29 85.92
N THR A 426 4.46 59.02 85.12
CA THR A 426 3.05 59.26 85.47
C THR A 426 2.49 58.10 86.30
N LYS A 427 2.23 58.37 87.59
CA LYS A 427 1.72 57.36 88.54
C LYS A 427 0.23 57.05 88.33
N THR A 428 -0.11 56.20 87.37
CA THR A 428 -1.46 55.60 87.25
C THR A 428 -1.42 54.08 87.10
N SER A 429 -1.66 53.40 88.22
CA SER A 429 -2.26 52.06 88.39
C SER A 429 -2.38 51.11 87.18
N ARG A 430 -1.65 49.98 87.26
CA ARG A 430 -2.07 48.56 87.05
C ARG A 430 -3.05 48.26 85.89
N THR A 431 -2.80 47.27 85.03
CA THR A 431 -2.38 45.89 85.40
C THR A 431 -1.42 45.20 84.42
N ALA A 432 -0.45 44.48 85.00
CA ALA A 432 0.13 43.20 84.57
C ALA A 432 0.49 42.95 83.09
N SER A 433 1.81 42.91 82.82
CA SER A 433 2.57 41.91 82.02
C SER A 433 2.05 41.48 80.63
N ALA A 434 2.80 41.62 79.54
CA ALA A 434 4.13 41.02 79.26
C ALA A 434 4.12 39.47 79.26
N ASP A 435 4.75 38.76 78.31
CA ASP A 435 5.64 39.22 77.24
C ASP A 435 5.64 38.30 76.00
N LEU A 436 6.21 38.80 74.89
CA LEU A 436 6.55 38.00 73.71
C LEU A 436 7.84 37.21 73.93
N ALA A 437 7.77 35.88 74.06
CA ALA A 437 8.91 35.02 73.71
C ALA A 437 8.56 33.57 73.35
N LYS A 438 8.50 33.31 72.03
CA LYS A 438 9.14 32.16 71.35
C LYS A 438 8.76 30.70 71.70
N HIS A 439 8.40 30.00 70.61
CA HIS A 439 8.94 28.69 70.16
C HIS A 439 8.16 27.36 70.37
N ILE A 440 7.84 26.75 69.21
CA ILE A 440 8.07 25.34 68.85
C ILE A 440 6.99 24.26 69.21
N ARG A 441 6.67 23.44 68.18
CA ARG A 441 5.92 22.15 68.15
C ARG A 441 4.39 22.19 68.38
N LYS A 442 3.54 22.04 67.35
CA LYS A 442 3.22 20.83 66.52
C LYS A 442 2.28 19.83 67.21
N LYS A 443 1.03 19.76 66.69
CA LYS A 443 0.10 18.60 66.58
C LYS A 443 -0.78 18.21 67.78
N GLU A 444 -2.11 18.37 67.64
CA GLU A 444 -3.17 17.30 67.62
C GLU A 444 -4.54 17.92 67.19
N ARG A 445 -5.45 17.23 66.46
CA ARG A 445 -6.57 16.34 66.92
C ARG A 445 -7.31 16.90 68.15
N ALA A 446 -8.65 17.04 68.18
CA ALA A 446 -9.76 16.82 67.22
C ALA A 446 -10.90 17.85 67.54
N THR A 447 -12.18 17.84 67.13
CA THR A 447 -13.15 16.87 66.55
C THR A 447 -14.16 17.56 65.60
N THR A 448 -15.01 16.80 64.89
CA THR A 448 -16.23 17.29 64.19
C THR A 448 -17.45 17.35 65.11
N PRO A 449 -18.47 18.19 64.79
CA PRO A 449 -19.75 17.62 64.30
C PRO A 449 -20.56 18.50 63.29
N LEU A 450 -21.47 17.84 62.54
CA LEU A 450 -22.86 18.22 62.11
C LEU A 450 -23.22 19.71 61.84
N VAL A 451 -24.01 20.12 60.82
CA VAL A 451 -25.15 19.50 60.09
C VAL A 451 -25.17 19.87 58.57
N GLU A 452 -25.86 19.04 57.79
CA GLU A 452 -26.34 19.06 56.37
C GLU A 452 -26.55 20.40 55.61
N PRO A 453 -26.72 20.35 54.25
CA PRO A 453 -28.08 20.15 53.71
C PRO A 453 -28.24 19.00 52.67
N VAL A 454 -29.39 18.31 52.80
CA VAL A 454 -30.21 17.68 51.74
C VAL A 454 -29.52 16.85 50.64
N ILE A 455 -29.65 15.52 50.74
CA ILE A 455 -29.79 14.62 49.58
C ILE A 455 -31.05 13.77 49.77
N ALA A 456 -32.00 13.87 48.84
CA ALA A 456 -33.19 13.04 48.82
C ALA A 456 -33.17 12.06 47.63
N ALA A 457 -33.44 10.79 47.94
CA ALA A 457 -33.63 9.62 47.07
C ALA A 457 -33.63 9.78 45.53
N VAL A 458 -32.83 8.95 44.86
CA VAL A 458 -33.36 7.85 44.00
C VAL A 458 -32.40 6.65 44.10
N ASN A 459 -32.92 5.48 44.47
CA ASN A 459 -32.26 4.20 44.26
C ASN A 459 -32.71 3.61 42.91
N LYS A 460 -31.77 3.33 41.99
CA LYS A 460 -31.96 2.39 40.86
C LYS A 460 -30.59 1.99 40.29
N PRO A 461 -30.36 0.68 40.01
CA PRO A 461 -29.08 0.23 39.46
C PRO A 461 -28.93 0.59 37.97
N LEU A 462 -27.69 0.78 37.53
CA LEU A 462 -27.36 0.97 36.11
C LEU A 462 -27.69 -0.30 35.31
N ALA A 463 -28.28 -0.12 34.13
CA ALA A 463 -28.70 -1.24 33.27
C ALA A 463 -27.50 -2.04 32.76
N HIS A 464 -27.58 -3.37 32.84
CA HIS A 464 -26.71 -4.27 32.11
C HIS A 464 -27.31 -4.52 30.72
N TYR A 465 -26.55 -4.26 29.66
CA TYR A 465 -26.91 -4.68 28.30
C TYR A 465 -27.16 -6.19 28.25
N LYS A 466 -28.19 -6.60 27.49
CA LYS A 466 -28.43 -8.02 27.19
C LYS A 466 -28.26 -8.27 25.69
N LEU A 467 -27.94 -9.53 25.37
CA LEU A 467 -27.96 -10.04 23.99
C LEU A 467 -29.38 -9.84 23.42
N GLY A 468 -29.53 -8.81 22.58
CA GLY A 468 -30.81 -8.35 22.02
C GLY A 468 -30.90 -6.84 21.81
N ASP A 469 -30.16 -6.02 22.55
CA ASP A 469 -30.27 -4.54 22.51
C ASP A 469 -29.69 -3.87 21.23
N LEU A 470 -29.13 -4.64 20.30
CA LEU A 470 -28.74 -4.15 18.97
C LEU A 470 -29.76 -4.60 17.94
N GLY A 471 -30.53 -3.64 17.41
CA GLY A 471 -31.69 -3.88 16.56
C GLY A 471 -31.38 -4.53 15.20
N ILE A 472 -31.45 -5.85 15.13
CA ILE A 472 -31.38 -6.61 13.88
C ILE A 472 -32.78 -6.68 13.25
N VAL A 473 -33.01 -5.86 12.22
CA VAL A 473 -34.19 -6.03 11.34
C VAL A 473 -33.97 -7.30 10.50
N PRO A 474 -34.88 -8.29 10.51
CA PRO A 474 -34.69 -9.52 9.75
C PRO A 474 -34.69 -9.26 8.23
N ARG A 475 -33.61 -9.65 7.55
CA ARG A 475 -33.60 -9.73 6.07
C ARG A 475 -33.84 -11.16 5.61
N SER A 476 -34.65 -11.30 4.58
CA SER A 476 -35.10 -12.57 4.03
C SER A 476 -34.15 -13.14 2.96
N LYS A 477 -34.10 -14.48 2.93
CA LYS A 477 -33.69 -15.42 1.86
C LYS A 477 -32.88 -14.88 0.65
N PRO A 478 -31.71 -15.46 0.32
CA PRO A 478 -31.01 -15.15 -0.92
C PRO A 478 -31.77 -15.63 -2.18
N ARG A 479 -31.56 -14.93 -3.29
CA ARG A 479 -31.81 -15.39 -4.67
C ARG A 479 -30.57 -15.13 -5.54
N LEU A 480 -30.52 -15.77 -6.71
CA LEU A 480 -29.34 -15.82 -7.59
C LEU A 480 -29.14 -14.54 -8.42
N GLY A 481 -27.92 -14.37 -8.94
CA GLY A 481 -27.51 -13.28 -9.83
C GLY A 481 -26.85 -12.11 -9.08
N GLU A 482 -25.87 -11.40 -9.63
CA GLU A 482 -25.14 -11.59 -10.90
C GLU A 482 -23.76 -10.90 -10.80
N ARG A 483 -22.77 -11.23 -11.64
CA ARG A 483 -21.40 -10.70 -11.52
C ARG A 483 -21.09 -9.61 -12.55
N GLN A 484 -20.84 -8.40 -12.04
CA GLN A 484 -19.96 -7.39 -12.64
C GLN A 484 -19.12 -6.78 -11.49
N GLY A 485 -17.89 -6.32 -11.69
CA GLY A 485 -17.12 -6.33 -12.94
C GLY A 485 -16.05 -5.24 -13.00
N SER A 486 -15.34 -4.97 -11.90
CA SER A 486 -14.29 -3.93 -11.82
C SER A 486 -12.91 -4.56 -11.61
N ALA A 487 -11.91 -4.03 -12.32
CA ALA A 487 -10.53 -4.52 -12.31
C ALA A 487 -9.53 -3.36 -12.09
N SER A 488 -8.47 -3.63 -11.34
CA SER A 488 -7.32 -2.74 -11.07
C SER A 488 -6.19 -3.58 -10.42
N PRO A 489 -4.91 -3.21 -10.56
CA PRO A 489 -4.02 -4.07 -11.33
C PRO A 489 -3.07 -4.99 -10.54
N LEU A 490 -2.32 -5.80 -11.30
CA LEU A 490 -1.18 -6.60 -10.82
C LEU A 490 -0.08 -5.74 -10.18
N LEU A 491 0.63 -6.34 -9.24
CA LEU A 491 2.04 -6.07 -8.97
C LEU A 491 2.86 -7.34 -9.28
N GLU A 492 4.04 -7.17 -9.87
CA GLU A 492 4.91 -8.28 -10.29
C GLU A 492 5.69 -8.90 -9.10
N PRO A 493 5.79 -10.24 -9.00
CA PRO A 493 6.69 -10.90 -8.06
C PRO A 493 8.14 -10.99 -8.59
N ILE A 494 9.10 -10.53 -7.81
CA ILE A 494 10.53 -10.51 -8.15
C ILE A 494 11.13 -11.92 -8.20
N LYS A 495 11.95 -12.19 -9.24
CA LYS A 495 12.70 -13.44 -9.42
C LYS A 495 13.63 -13.74 -8.24
N ARG A 496 13.46 -14.89 -7.57
CA ARG A 496 14.52 -15.57 -6.78
C ARG A 496 14.58 -17.07 -7.07
N MET A 497 15.61 -17.73 -6.54
CA MET A 497 16.30 -18.83 -7.21
C MET A 497 16.01 -20.23 -6.63
N LYS A 498 16.26 -21.22 -7.50
CA LYS A 498 16.31 -22.67 -7.26
C LYS A 498 16.91 -23.05 -5.90
N SER A 499 16.28 -24.01 -5.23
CA SER A 499 16.93 -24.97 -4.32
C SER A 499 16.67 -26.40 -4.82
N VAL A 500 17.48 -27.36 -4.37
CA VAL A 500 17.46 -28.76 -4.85
C VAL A 500 17.09 -29.68 -3.68
N GLY A 501 16.09 -30.54 -3.86
CA GLY A 501 15.51 -31.35 -2.79
C GLY A 501 15.08 -32.76 -3.20
N VAL A 502 16.07 -33.66 -3.33
CA VAL A 502 16.07 -35.13 -3.11
C VAL A 502 14.92 -35.99 -3.67
N GLN A 503 15.30 -37.12 -4.28
CA GLN A 503 14.41 -38.15 -4.82
C GLN A 503 13.81 -39.05 -3.72
N THR A 504 12.55 -39.45 -3.89
CA THR A 504 12.05 -40.75 -3.37
C THR A 504 11.28 -41.47 -4.45
N ILE A 505 11.70 -42.70 -4.77
CA ILE A 505 11.06 -43.56 -5.79
C ILE A 505 10.01 -44.43 -5.09
N SER A 506 8.77 -44.42 -5.56
CA SER A 506 7.74 -45.38 -5.13
C SER A 506 6.98 -45.94 -6.34
N THR A 507 7.08 -47.25 -6.49
CA THR A 507 6.68 -48.04 -7.66
C THR A 507 5.18 -48.18 -7.85
N GLN A 508 4.64 -47.74 -8.98
CA GLN A 508 3.46 -48.35 -9.61
C GLN A 508 3.62 -48.40 -11.14
N LYS A 509 4.07 -49.54 -11.68
CA LYS A 509 4.12 -49.80 -13.13
C LYS A 509 3.97 -51.30 -13.43
N ALA A 510 2.73 -51.79 -13.35
CA ALA A 510 2.38 -53.16 -13.73
C ALA A 510 0.93 -53.22 -14.23
N MET A 511 0.73 -53.06 -15.54
CA MET A 511 -0.47 -53.45 -16.30
C MET A 511 -0.19 -53.28 -17.82
N PHE A 512 0.73 -54.08 -18.35
CA PHE A 512 0.98 -54.24 -19.79
C PHE A 512 1.58 -55.64 -20.02
N PHE A 513 1.39 -56.19 -21.23
CA PHE A 513 1.71 -57.58 -21.63
C PHE A 513 0.80 -58.67 -21.03
N ALA A 514 -0.32 -58.90 -21.71
CA ALA A 514 -1.15 -60.11 -21.57
C ALA A 514 -1.79 -60.52 -22.91
N ASP A 515 -1.07 -60.36 -24.03
CA ASP A 515 -1.56 -60.76 -25.36
C ASP A 515 -0.39 -61.19 -26.29
N GLN A 516 0.20 -62.35 -26.02
CA GLN A 516 1.20 -62.98 -26.90
C GLN A 516 1.27 -64.52 -26.75
N LEU A 517 0.12 -65.18 -26.61
CA LEU A 517 0.04 -66.66 -26.62
C LEU A 517 -1.19 -67.14 -27.40
N LEU A 518 -1.14 -67.12 -28.74
CA LEU A 518 -1.90 -68.01 -29.64
C LEU A 518 -1.51 -67.84 -31.13
N SER A 519 -0.21 -67.93 -31.47
CA SER A 519 0.20 -68.10 -32.88
C SER A 519 1.48 -68.92 -33.03
N ARG A 520 1.30 -70.22 -33.31
CA ARG A 520 2.29 -71.09 -33.97
C ARG A 520 1.62 -72.41 -34.38
N HIS A 521 1.45 -72.62 -35.68
CA HIS A 521 2.08 -73.70 -36.46
C HIS A 521 1.76 -73.51 -37.98
N SER A 522 2.68 -73.99 -38.84
CA SER A 522 2.58 -74.28 -40.30
C SER A 522 1.32 -73.85 -41.08
N GLY A 523 1.39 -73.20 -42.26
CA GLY A 523 2.55 -72.76 -43.06
C GLY A 523 3.09 -73.80 -44.06
N SER A 524 2.66 -73.71 -45.34
CA SER A 524 3.41 -74.12 -46.55
C SER A 524 2.71 -73.64 -47.84
N SER A 525 3.50 -73.28 -48.87
CA SER A 525 3.28 -73.37 -50.35
C SER A 525 1.85 -73.33 -50.96
N SER A 526 1.59 -72.74 -52.13
CA SER A 526 2.49 -72.30 -53.23
C SER A 526 1.85 -71.16 -54.04
N ALA A 527 2.65 -70.49 -54.87
CA ALA A 527 2.14 -69.58 -55.89
C ALA A 527 1.72 -70.32 -57.16
N HIS A 528 0.69 -69.81 -57.86
CA HIS A 528 0.62 -69.79 -59.33
C HIS A 528 -0.34 -68.70 -59.82
N SER A 529 -0.51 -68.58 -61.13
CA SER A 529 -0.72 -67.30 -61.82
C SER A 529 -1.75 -67.36 -62.95
N PHE A 530 -2.45 -66.23 -63.19
CA PHE A 530 -3.18 -65.87 -64.41
C PHE A 530 -4.19 -66.87 -65.02
N SER A 531 -5.50 -66.57 -64.92
CA SER A 531 -6.42 -66.73 -66.06
C SER A 531 -7.72 -65.92 -65.88
N ARG A 532 -8.30 -65.52 -67.02
CA ARG A 532 -9.64 -64.93 -67.26
C ARG A 532 -9.97 -65.31 -68.74
N PRO A 533 -11.24 -65.42 -69.18
CA PRO A 533 -12.53 -65.44 -68.47
C PRO A 533 -13.33 -66.74 -68.79
N ASP A 534 -14.58 -66.85 -68.32
CA ASP A 534 -15.77 -66.90 -69.22
C ASP A 534 -17.11 -67.09 -68.47
N TYR A 535 -18.20 -66.75 -69.17
CA TYR A 535 -19.61 -66.87 -68.78
C TYR A 535 -20.27 -68.00 -69.61
N PRO A 536 -21.34 -68.69 -69.15
CA PRO A 536 -22.68 -68.09 -69.24
C PRO A 536 -23.71 -68.46 -68.15
N ALA A 537 -24.83 -67.73 -68.25
CA ALA A 537 -26.02 -67.72 -67.41
C ALA A 537 -26.67 -69.06 -67.03
N SER A 538 -27.38 -69.04 -65.90
CA SER A 538 -28.70 -69.66 -65.80
C SER A 538 -29.67 -68.77 -64.99
N THR A 539 -30.93 -68.75 -65.40
CA THR A 539 -32.02 -68.01 -64.79
C THR A 539 -32.59 -68.73 -63.55
N MET A 540 -33.03 -67.94 -62.56
CA MET A 540 -34.09 -68.35 -61.63
C MET A 540 -35.16 -67.26 -61.57
N ARG A 541 -36.40 -67.65 -61.27
CA ARG A 541 -37.60 -66.85 -61.56
C ARG A 541 -38.50 -66.74 -60.34
N THR A 542 -39.01 -65.53 -60.14
CA THR A 542 -40.11 -65.09 -59.24
C THR A 542 -40.96 -66.16 -58.54
N GLU A 543 -41.19 -65.96 -57.24
CA GLU A 543 -42.56 -65.86 -56.72
C GLU A 543 -42.70 -64.60 -55.85
N VAL A 544 -43.85 -63.93 -55.94
CA VAL A 544 -44.27 -62.81 -55.08
C VAL A 544 -45.77 -62.97 -54.88
N GLN A 545 -46.22 -63.09 -53.63
CA GLN A 545 -47.64 -63.17 -53.30
C GLN A 545 -48.30 -61.78 -53.30
N VAL A 546 -49.53 -61.71 -53.81
CA VAL A 546 -50.33 -60.47 -53.86
C VAL A 546 -51.22 -60.38 -52.62
N GLY A 547 -50.88 -59.48 -51.69
CA GLY A 547 -51.75 -59.10 -50.57
C GLY A 547 -52.68 -57.96 -50.97
N GLN A 548 -53.99 -58.11 -50.72
CA GLN A 548 -54.99 -57.08 -51.01
C GLN A 548 -55.38 -56.29 -49.75
N GLY A 549 -55.47 -54.95 -49.90
CA GLY A 549 -56.45 -54.09 -49.22
C GLY A 549 -56.30 -53.82 -47.71
N ALA A 550 -56.06 -52.56 -47.37
CA ALA A 550 -56.67 -51.91 -46.20
C ALA A 550 -56.71 -50.38 -46.38
N GLU A 551 -57.86 -49.81 -46.07
CA GLU A 551 -58.27 -48.43 -46.28
C GLU A 551 -57.45 -47.38 -45.49
N ARG A 552 -57.46 -46.13 -45.97
CA ARG A 552 -57.30 -44.94 -45.10
C ARG A 552 -58.53 -44.04 -45.25
N PRO A 553 -59.17 -43.61 -44.15
CA PRO A 553 -60.35 -42.76 -44.22
C PRO A 553 -59.99 -41.32 -44.62
N LYS A 554 -60.90 -40.66 -45.33
CA LYS A 554 -61.00 -39.19 -45.36
C LYS A 554 -62.02 -38.77 -44.30
N PHE A 555 -61.67 -37.75 -43.51
CA PHE A 555 -62.64 -36.84 -42.91
C PHE A 555 -62.18 -35.40 -43.17
N LEU A 556 -63.09 -34.46 -42.89
CA LEU A 556 -63.07 -33.05 -43.30
C LEU A 556 -61.89 -32.27 -42.69
#